data_AF-A0AAX1NAJ8-F1
#
_entry.id   AF-A0AAX1NAJ8-F1
#
_cell.length_a   1.000
_cell.length_b   1.000
_cell.length_c   1.000
_cell.angle_alpha   90.00
_cell.angle_beta   90.00
_cell.angle_gamma   90.00
#
_symmetry.space_group_name_H-M   'P 1'
#
loop_
_entity.id
_entity.type
_entity.pdbx_description
1 polymer ?
#
loop_
_entity_poly.entity_id
_entity_poly.type
_entity_poly.pdbx_seq_one_letter_code
_entity_poly.pdbx_strand_id
1 'polypeptide(L)'
;MEISKVLLFDKTEHINSDKAFRFVDIKTNYDSSRLADLYRLCDCDCITVTRLTDKIDIWCDDEGLLVDGNSLVRFNNEFGEQTLAGNLLFTTRDRNDPDRMVDITEEQVIEIKKMVTGWKPLEKPQ
;
A
#
# COMPACT_ATOMS: atom_id res chain seq x y z
N MET A 1 -23.24 -4.26 -1.36
CA MET A 1 -22.02 -3.51 -1.03
C MET A 1 -20.90 -4.50 -1.22
N GLU A 2 -20.13 -4.36 -2.29
CA GLU A 2 -18.96 -5.21 -2.49
C GLU A 2 -17.84 -4.73 -1.57
N ILE A 3 -17.18 -5.68 -0.92
CA ILE A 3 -16.07 -5.45 -0.01
C ILE A 3 -14.92 -6.31 -0.51
N SER A 4 -13.71 -5.77 -0.49
CA SER A 4 -12.51 -6.56 -0.73
C SER A 4 -11.52 -6.40 0.41
N LYS A 5 -10.85 -7.50 0.69
CA LYS A 5 -9.74 -7.57 1.62
C LYS A 5 -8.46 -7.13 0.92
N VAL A 6 -7.80 -6.14 1.49
CA VAL A 6 -6.54 -5.59 0.99
C VAL A 6 -5.50 -5.62 2.11
N LEU A 7 -4.23 -5.41 1.75
CA LEU A 7 -3.15 -5.40 2.73
C LEU A 7 -2.73 -3.96 3.00
N LEU A 8 -2.66 -3.58 4.27
CA LEU A 8 -2.15 -2.30 4.73
C LEU A 8 -0.77 -2.51 5.33
N PHE A 9 0.22 -1.75 4.87
CA PHE A 9 1.42 -1.44 5.63
C PHE A 9 1.15 -0.19 6.47
N ASP A 10 1.12 -0.36 7.79
CA ASP A 10 0.91 0.71 8.75
C ASP A 10 2.25 1.34 9.13
N LYS A 11 2.40 2.62 8.79
CA LYS A 11 3.63 3.36 9.04
C LYS A 11 4.00 3.40 10.52
N THR A 12 3.03 3.32 11.43
CA THR A 12 3.25 3.48 12.88
C THR A 12 3.92 2.27 13.55
N GLU A 13 3.92 1.11 12.89
CA GLU A 13 4.45 -0.15 13.42
C GLU A 13 5.93 -0.36 13.02
N HIS A 14 6.78 0.65 13.25
CA HIS A 14 8.17 0.70 12.77
C HIS A 14 9.10 -0.42 13.28
N ILE A 15 8.71 -1.14 14.34
CA ILE A 15 9.59 -2.05 15.09
C ILE A 15 9.31 -3.52 14.77
N ASN A 16 8.15 -3.86 14.21
CA ASN A 16 7.77 -5.24 13.95
C ASN A 16 7.15 -5.40 12.57
N SER A 17 7.93 -6.00 11.67
CA SER A 17 7.57 -6.30 10.29
C SER A 17 6.25 -7.04 10.16
N ASP A 18 5.97 -7.99 11.05
CA ASP A 18 4.76 -8.81 10.98
C ASP A 18 3.54 -8.09 11.52
N LYS A 19 3.73 -7.06 12.35
CA LYS A 19 2.64 -6.17 12.80
C LYS A 19 2.37 -5.02 11.83
N ALA A 20 3.40 -4.60 11.09
CA ALA A 20 3.27 -3.53 10.10
C ALA A 20 2.32 -3.92 8.97
N PHE A 21 2.21 -5.20 8.63
CA PHE A 21 1.28 -5.69 7.61
C PHE A 21 0.00 -6.25 8.25
N ARG A 22 -1.15 -5.68 7.89
CA ARG A 22 -2.46 -6.18 8.33
C ARG A 22 -3.49 -6.16 7.21
N PHE A 23 -4.39 -7.13 7.23
CA PHE A 23 -5.55 -7.12 6.35
C PHE A 23 -6.54 -6.07 6.80
N VAL A 24 -7.10 -5.34 5.84
CA VAL A 24 -8.19 -4.39 6.06
C VAL A 24 -9.24 -4.56 4.96
N ASP A 25 -10.49 -4.27 5.30
CA ASP A 25 -11.60 -4.33 4.36
C ASP A 25 -11.83 -2.95 3.75
N ILE A 26 -12.01 -2.89 2.43
CA ILE A 26 -12.39 -1.68 1.70
C ILE A 26 -13.68 -1.92 0.93
N LYS A 27 -14.48 -0.86 0.80
CA LYS A 27 -15.62 -0.89 -0.12
C LYS A 27 -15.11 -0.79 -1.55
N THR A 28 -15.55 -1.70 -2.42
CA THR A 28 -15.08 -1.76 -3.82
C THR A 28 -16.04 -1.15 -4.82
N ASN A 29 -17.24 -0.75 -4.38
CA ASN A 29 -18.16 0.04 -5.20
C ASN A 29 -17.42 1.27 -5.77
N TYR A 30 -17.54 1.53 -7.08
CA TYR A 30 -16.96 2.70 -7.76
C TYR A 30 -17.70 3.99 -7.41
N ASP A 31 -17.69 4.35 -6.14
CA ASP A 31 -18.28 5.57 -5.64
C ASP A 31 -17.27 6.31 -4.74
N SER A 32 -17.68 7.49 -4.29
CA SER A 32 -16.90 8.33 -3.39
C SER A 32 -16.50 7.62 -2.08
N SER A 33 -17.18 6.54 -1.69
CA SER A 33 -16.86 5.80 -0.46
C SER A 33 -15.58 4.98 -0.58
N ARG A 34 -15.28 4.41 -1.77
CA ARG A 34 -14.01 3.72 -2.03
C ARG A 34 -12.84 4.69 -1.90
N LEU A 35 -12.93 5.85 -2.56
CA LEU A 35 -11.88 6.87 -2.47
C LEU A 35 -11.70 7.37 -1.03
N ALA A 36 -12.79 7.61 -0.30
CA ALA A 36 -12.72 8.01 1.11
C ALA A 36 -12.01 6.98 1.99
N ASP A 37 -12.24 5.68 1.76
CA ASP A 37 -11.51 4.62 2.46
C ASP A 37 -10.02 4.60 2.08
N LEU A 38 -9.67 4.80 0.80
CA LEU A 38 -8.28 4.88 0.35
C LEU A 38 -7.52 6.03 1.02
N TYR A 39 -8.09 7.25 1.00
CA TYR A 39 -7.50 8.43 1.67
C TYR A 39 -7.32 8.18 3.17
N ARG A 40 -8.36 7.66 3.83
CA ARG A 40 -8.32 7.37 5.28
C ARG A 40 -7.26 6.33 5.63
N LEU A 41 -7.11 5.28 4.81
CA LEU A 41 -6.16 4.19 5.08
C LEU A 41 -4.72 4.60 4.75
N CYS A 42 -4.51 5.38 3.68
CA CYS A 42 -3.21 5.96 3.36
C CYS A 42 -2.82 7.10 4.32
N ASP A 43 -3.79 7.64 5.08
CA ASP A 43 -3.59 8.75 6.01
C ASP A 43 -2.96 9.97 5.32
N CYS A 44 -3.58 10.39 4.20
CA CYS A 44 -3.10 11.49 3.38
C CYS A 44 -4.25 12.23 2.68
N ASP A 45 -3.94 13.41 2.14
CA ASP A 45 -4.86 14.24 1.36
C ASP A 45 -4.68 14.07 -0.17
N CYS A 46 -3.54 13.49 -0.60
CA CYS A 46 -3.23 13.22 -2.00
C CYS A 46 -2.76 11.77 -2.17
N ILE A 47 -3.57 10.94 -2.83
CA ILE A 47 -3.20 9.55 -3.14
C ILE A 47 -2.65 9.45 -4.56
N THR A 48 -1.62 8.63 -4.71
CA THR A 48 -1.12 8.15 -6.00
C THR A 48 -1.13 6.63 -6.03
N VAL A 49 -1.01 6.05 -7.22
CA VAL A 49 -0.96 4.60 -7.43
C VAL A 49 0.27 4.23 -8.23
N THR A 50 1.02 3.24 -7.74
CA THR A 50 2.15 2.65 -8.44
C THR A 50 2.00 1.15 -8.53
N ARG A 51 2.67 0.53 -9.51
CA ARG A 51 2.62 -0.91 -9.71
C ARG A 51 3.78 -1.60 -8.98
N LEU A 52 3.46 -2.61 -8.18
CA LEU A 52 4.45 -3.50 -7.56
C LEU A 52 4.72 -4.73 -8.44
N THR A 53 3.66 -5.33 -8.96
CA THR A 53 3.70 -6.41 -9.95
C THR A 53 2.58 -6.23 -10.96
N ASP A 54 2.56 -6.99 -12.04
CA ASP A 54 1.42 -7.01 -12.97
C ASP A 54 0.04 -7.23 -12.31
N LYS A 55 -0.01 -7.79 -11.10
CA LYS A 55 -1.26 -8.06 -10.38
C LYS A 55 -1.51 -7.16 -9.16
N ILE A 56 -0.48 -6.52 -8.65
CA ILE A 56 -0.51 -5.82 -7.36
C ILE A 56 -0.16 -4.35 -7.58
N ASP A 57 -1.09 -3.48 -7.21
CA ASP A 57 -0.85 -2.05 -7.10
C ASP A 57 -0.63 -1.65 -5.65
N ILE A 58 0.10 -0.55 -5.47
CA ILE A 58 0.29 0.13 -4.19
C ILE A 58 -0.34 1.51 -4.31
N TRP A 59 -1.27 1.80 -3.42
CA TRP A 59 -1.77 3.15 -3.17
C TRP A 59 -0.98 3.76 -2.03
N CYS A 60 -0.54 4.99 -2.19
CA CYS A 60 0.27 5.69 -1.21
C CYS A 60 0.08 7.19 -1.31
N ASP A 61 0.60 7.90 -0.31
CA ASP A 61 0.68 9.36 -0.28
C ASP A 61 1.69 9.88 -1.33
N ASP A 62 1.23 10.70 -2.27
CA ASP A 62 2.08 11.31 -3.30
C ASP A 62 3.11 12.29 -2.68
N GLU A 63 2.72 12.94 -1.59
CA GLU A 63 3.55 13.88 -0.85
C GLU A 63 4.25 13.21 0.35
N GLY A 64 4.13 11.89 0.49
CA GLY A 64 4.56 11.18 1.69
C GLY A 64 6.05 11.29 1.98
N LEU A 65 6.87 11.55 0.95
CA LEU A 65 8.31 11.81 1.06
C LEU A 65 8.65 13.19 1.64
N LEU A 66 7.66 14.09 1.74
CA LEU A 66 7.79 15.45 2.29
C LEU A 66 7.29 15.54 3.74
N VAL A 67 6.66 14.48 4.25
CA VAL A 67 6.03 14.45 5.58
C VAL A 67 6.99 13.87 6.61
N ASP A 68 7.37 14.69 7.58
CA ASP A 68 8.27 14.30 8.66
C ASP A 68 7.76 13.09 9.44
N GLY A 69 8.66 12.13 9.72
CA GLY A 69 8.33 10.95 10.50
C GLY A 69 7.56 9.87 9.75
N ASN A 70 7.23 10.06 8.47
CA ASN A 70 6.68 8.98 7.64
C ASN A 70 7.69 7.82 7.53
N SER A 71 7.17 6.60 7.42
CA SER A 71 8.00 5.43 7.12
C SER A 71 8.41 5.45 5.65
N LEU A 72 9.71 5.40 5.36
CA LEU A 72 10.25 5.03 4.05
C LEU A 72 10.31 3.52 3.93
N VAL A 73 9.70 2.95 2.90
CA VAL A 73 9.75 1.51 2.59
C VAL A 73 10.38 1.33 1.22
N ARG A 74 11.34 0.39 1.14
CA ARG A 74 12.02 0.03 -0.10
C ARG A 74 11.54 -1.34 -0.58
N PHE A 75 11.29 -1.41 -1.87
CA PHE A 75 10.89 -2.62 -2.58
C PHE A 75 11.90 -2.91 -3.68
N ASN A 76 12.20 -4.19 -3.87
CA ASN A 76 12.85 -4.68 -5.07
C ASN A 76 11.87 -5.57 -5.83
N ASN A 77 11.39 -5.09 -6.97
CA ASN A 77 10.35 -5.74 -7.75
C ASN A 77 10.77 -5.95 -9.21
N GLU A 78 9.87 -6.48 -10.05
CA GLU A 78 10.19 -6.78 -11.46
C GLU A 78 10.46 -5.53 -12.32
N PHE A 79 10.06 -4.35 -11.86
CA PHE A 79 10.29 -3.06 -12.48
C PHE A 79 11.52 -2.32 -11.93
N GLY A 80 12.19 -2.89 -10.91
CA GLY A 80 13.38 -2.33 -10.28
C GLY A 80 13.17 -1.94 -8.81
N GLU A 81 14.05 -1.07 -8.31
CA GLU A 81 13.95 -0.55 -6.95
C GLU A 81 12.92 0.58 -6.88
N GLN A 82 12.00 0.49 -5.92
CA GLN A 82 11.02 1.52 -5.62
C GLN A 82 11.10 1.91 -4.14
N THR A 83 11.00 3.20 -3.86
CA THR A 83 10.92 3.72 -2.49
C THR A 83 9.64 4.51 -2.34
N LEU A 84 8.82 4.14 -1.36
CA LEU A 84 7.54 4.77 -1.05
C LEU A 84 7.50 5.22 0.41
N ALA A 85 6.61 6.14 0.75
CA ALA A 85 6.50 6.70 2.08
C ALA A 85 5.08 6.67 2.66
N GLY A 86 4.99 6.60 3.98
CA GLY A 86 3.72 6.63 4.71
C GLY A 86 3.05 5.25 4.81
N ASN A 87 1.72 5.26 4.92
CA ASN A 87 0.94 4.03 4.84
C ASN A 87 0.86 3.57 3.39
N LEU A 88 1.00 2.27 3.16
CA LEU A 88 0.94 1.69 1.82
C LEU A 88 -0.19 0.68 1.76
N LEU A 89 -1.10 0.85 0.81
CA LEU A 89 -2.22 -0.06 0.62
C LEU A 89 -1.99 -0.90 -0.63
N PHE A 90 -1.89 -2.22 -0.46
CA PHE A 90 -1.67 -3.16 -1.56
C PHE A 90 -3.00 -3.76 -1.99
N THR A 91 -3.31 -3.62 -3.27
CA THR A 91 -4.58 -4.07 -3.84
C THR A 91 -4.36 -4.96 -5.04
N THR A 92 -5.19 -6.00 -5.18
CA THR A 92 -5.21 -6.90 -6.33
C THR A 92 -6.36 -6.52 -7.26
N ARG A 93 -6.15 -6.71 -8.57
CA ARG A 93 -7.16 -6.48 -9.62
C ARG A 93 -7.68 -7.80 -10.19
N ASP A 94 -8.95 -7.82 -10.61
CA ASP A 94 -9.47 -8.91 -11.44
C ASP A 94 -8.75 -8.91 -12.80
N ARG A 95 -8.36 -10.09 -13.29
CA ARG A 95 -7.70 -10.23 -14.59
C ARG A 95 -8.62 -9.91 -15.77
N ASN A 96 -9.91 -10.13 -15.61
CA ASN A 96 -10.93 -9.92 -16.63
C ASN A 96 -11.58 -8.53 -16.51
N ASP A 97 -11.41 -7.86 -15.36
CA ASP A 97 -11.90 -6.52 -15.08
C ASP A 97 -10.86 -5.74 -14.24
N PRO A 98 -9.87 -5.09 -14.88
CA PRO A 98 -8.77 -4.43 -14.17
C PRO A 98 -9.21 -3.30 -13.22
N ASP A 99 -10.39 -2.75 -13.44
CA ASP A 99 -10.93 -1.69 -12.59
C ASP A 99 -11.42 -2.27 -11.25
N ARG A 100 -11.74 -3.59 -11.23
CA ARG A 100 -12.32 -4.29 -10.10
C ARG A 100 -11.24 -4.74 -9.14
N MET A 101 -11.33 -4.26 -7.90
CA MET A 101 -10.52 -4.78 -6.80
C MET A 101 -11.05 -6.15 -6.36
N VAL A 102 -10.12 -7.06 -6.09
CA VAL A 102 -10.40 -8.39 -5.56
C VAL A 102 -9.55 -8.64 -4.31
N ASP A 103 -9.94 -9.64 -3.53
CA ASP A 103 -9.23 -9.99 -2.31
C ASP A 103 -7.77 -10.34 -2.59
N ILE A 104 -6.89 -9.78 -1.76
CA ILE A 104 -5.50 -10.19 -1.74
C ILE A 104 -5.36 -11.54 -1.04
N THR A 105 -4.61 -12.46 -1.65
CA THR A 105 -4.39 -13.80 -1.09
C THR A 105 -3.19 -13.84 -0.16
N GLU A 106 -3.10 -14.86 0.70
CA GLU A 106 -1.94 -15.04 1.59
C GLU A 106 -0.63 -15.24 0.81
N GLU A 107 -0.67 -15.92 -0.34
CA GLU A 107 0.49 -16.10 -1.21
C GLU A 107 0.99 -14.75 -1.73
N GLN A 108 0.08 -13.85 -2.14
CA GLN A 108 0.44 -12.50 -2.56
C GLN A 108 1.04 -11.69 -1.42
N VAL A 109 0.53 -11.85 -0.19
CA VAL A 109 1.12 -11.21 1.00
C VAL A 109 2.56 -11.71 1.23
N ILE A 110 2.79 -13.02 1.10
CA ILE A 110 4.14 -13.60 1.21
C ILE A 110 5.07 -13.04 0.12
N GLU A 111 4.58 -12.90 -1.12
CA GLU A 111 5.32 -12.29 -2.22
C GLU A 111 5.70 -10.82 -1.92
N ILE A 112 4.73 -10.01 -1.48
CA ILE A 112 4.96 -8.61 -1.10
C ILE A 112 6.03 -8.52 -0.02
N LYS A 113 5.90 -9.32 1.06
CA LYS A 113 6.86 -9.30 2.17
C LYS A 113 8.29 -9.66 1.73
N LYS A 114 8.44 -10.56 0.75
CA LYS A 114 9.76 -10.91 0.17
C LYS A 114 10.37 -9.79 -0.67
N MET A 115 9.56 -8.90 -1.24
CA MET A 115 10.02 -7.77 -2.04
C MET A 115 10.49 -6.59 -1.19
N VAL A 116 10.07 -6.52 0.08
CA VAL A 116 10.51 -5.48 1.00
C VAL A 116 11.98 -5.69 1.35
N THR A 117 12.84 -4.74 0.96
CA THR A 117 14.28 -4.80 1.22
C THR A 117 14.70 -3.99 2.44
N GLY A 118 13.81 -3.14 2.95
CA GLY A 118 13.96 -2.46 4.23
C GLY A 118 12.94 -1.35 4.43
N TRP A 119 12.79 -0.89 5.66
CA TRP A 119 12.14 0.38 5.96
C TRP A 119 12.86 1.12 7.07
N LYS A 120 12.67 2.43 7.10
CA LYS A 120 13.15 3.30 8.18
C LYS A 120 12.24 4.52 8.30
N PRO A 121 12.21 5.21 9.44
CA PRO A 121 11.63 6.54 9.49
C PRO A 121 12.34 7.48 8.52
N LEU A 122 11.57 8.37 7.89
CA LEU A 122 12.09 9.48 7.10
C LEU A 122 12.70 10.50 8.06
N GLU A 123 14.01 10.72 7.89
CA GLU A 123 14.76 11.73 8.62
C GLU A 123 14.81 13.01 7.79
N LYS A 124 14.75 14.17 8.44
CA LYS A 124 14.96 15.46 7.75
C LYS A 124 16.36 15.47 7.11
N PRO A 125 16.50 16.05 5.90
CA PRO A 125 17.80 16.54 5.47
C PRO A 125 18.32 17.50 6.54
N GLN A 126 19.55 17.26 7.03
CA GLN A 126 20.23 18.17 7.96
C GLN A 126 20.55 19.51 7.29
#